data_AF-A0A2B4RHD9-F1
#
_entry.id   AF-A0A2B4RHD9-F1
#
_cell.length_a   1.000
_cell.length_b   1.000
_cell.length_c   1.000
_cell.angle_alpha   90.00
_cell.angle_beta   90.00
_cell.angle_gamma   90.00
#
_symmetry.space_group_name_H-M   'P 1'
#
loop_
_entity.id
_entity.type
_entity.pdbx_description
1 polymer ?
#
loop_
_entity_poly.entity_id
_entity_poly.type
_entity_poly.pdbx_seq_one_letter_code
_entity_poly.pdbx_strand_id
1 'polypeptide(L)'
;MGKRLNTTNPLKIRSETYKDCLKSNCDSCPATVRVVQERMLDVLKETIKDKAREDKQKKIEKRSKKVKFFEKKKIFRKYKSFMKELNETEDSETRNSLLKKLEEIKQQWNYVHHFPENTKYISLFPLTSHTNAEIVAKQEKIQKIIAKKVAGGEFEDASSTIWKMGKASRKVKKEKPKLVLSDEESGRFDSKGDVENNTEFFPDGRVFTKTVFNDFYCLSCLIESGDQEPPPILDPREDDFFMDSSPSPVKEDVKKQKKTSKRPKRSQFKVEKK
;
A
#
# COMPACT_ATOMS: atom_id res chain seq x y z
N MET A 1 5.70 -38.35 -17.89
CA MET A 1 6.01 -37.08 -17.19
C MET A 1 5.87 -35.94 -18.19
N GLY A 2 4.65 -35.43 -18.40
CA GLY A 2 4.41 -34.34 -19.35
C GLY A 2 4.99 -33.04 -18.81
N LYS A 3 5.95 -32.45 -19.53
CA LYS A 3 6.46 -31.11 -19.23
C LYS A 3 5.27 -30.17 -19.22
N ARG A 4 4.94 -29.58 -18.07
CA ARG A 4 3.91 -28.52 -17.99
C ARG A 4 4.35 -27.43 -18.95
N LEU A 5 3.64 -27.26 -20.06
CA LEU A 5 3.87 -26.15 -20.97
C LEU A 5 3.71 -24.87 -20.15
N ASN A 6 4.82 -24.16 -20.04
CA ASN A 6 4.98 -22.93 -19.30
C ASN A 6 3.83 -22.01 -19.71
N THR A 7 2.89 -21.70 -18.82
CA THR A 7 1.81 -20.74 -19.08
C THR A 7 2.41 -19.33 -19.06
N THR A 8 3.26 -19.03 -20.04
CA THR A 8 3.88 -17.73 -20.20
C THR A 8 2.85 -16.74 -20.72
N ASN A 9 2.93 -15.50 -20.21
CA ASN A 9 2.08 -14.39 -20.62
C ASN A 9 2.06 -14.31 -22.17
N PRO A 10 0.88 -14.27 -22.82
CA PRO A 10 0.78 -14.34 -24.29
C PRO A 10 1.57 -13.23 -25.00
N LEU A 11 1.79 -12.08 -24.36
CA LEU A 11 2.63 -11.03 -24.91
C LEU A 11 4.12 -11.39 -24.94
N LYS A 12 4.60 -12.12 -23.92
CA LYS A 12 6.00 -12.58 -23.87
C LYS A 12 6.27 -13.58 -24.98
N ILE A 13 5.37 -14.56 -25.13
CA ILE A 13 5.41 -15.55 -26.22
C ILE A 13 5.47 -14.81 -27.56
N ARG A 14 4.57 -13.86 -27.79
CA ARG A 14 4.53 -13.09 -29.04
C ARG A 14 5.81 -12.29 -29.26
N SER A 15 6.39 -11.68 -28.22
CA SER A 15 7.65 -10.95 -28.32
C SER A 15 8.85 -11.86 -28.62
N GLU A 16 8.86 -13.07 -28.08
CA GLU A 16 9.87 -14.11 -28.33
C GLU A 16 9.74 -14.62 -29.77
N THR A 17 8.52 -14.87 -30.27
CA THR A 17 8.31 -15.27 -31.67
C THR A 17 8.81 -14.24 -32.68
N TYR A 18 8.61 -12.93 -32.42
CA TYR A 18 9.14 -11.89 -33.30
C TYR A 18 10.67 -11.78 -33.21
N LYS A 19 11.25 -11.93 -32.02
CA LYS A 19 12.71 -11.98 -31.84
C LYS A 19 13.34 -13.16 -32.57
N ASP A 20 12.76 -14.35 -32.42
CA ASP A 20 13.26 -15.57 -33.04
C ASP A 20 13.09 -15.53 -34.55
N CYS A 21 11.98 -14.99 -35.06
CA CYS A 21 11.76 -14.75 -36.49
C CYS A 21 12.85 -13.83 -37.08
N LEU A 22 13.16 -12.71 -36.42
CA LEU A 22 14.22 -11.80 -36.85
C LEU A 22 15.61 -12.44 -36.78
N LYS A 23 15.86 -13.29 -35.79
CA LYS A 23 17.16 -13.97 -35.60
C LYS A 23 17.38 -15.11 -36.59
N SER A 24 16.33 -15.83 -36.98
CA SER A 24 16.40 -17.02 -37.84
C SER A 24 16.22 -16.71 -39.34
N ASN A 25 15.41 -15.72 -39.70
CA ASN A 25 15.13 -15.34 -41.09
C ASN A 25 15.84 -14.05 -41.53
N CYS A 26 17.03 -13.80 -40.97
CA CYS A 26 17.84 -12.61 -41.20
C CYS A 26 18.39 -12.48 -42.63
N ASP A 27 18.18 -13.46 -43.52
CA ASP A 27 18.62 -13.36 -44.92
C ASP A 27 17.47 -13.51 -45.93
N SER A 28 16.32 -14.07 -45.51
CA SER A 28 15.19 -14.42 -46.41
C SER A 28 14.04 -13.41 -46.40
N CYS A 29 13.95 -12.50 -45.43
CA CYS A 29 12.86 -11.53 -45.33
C CYS A 29 13.14 -10.19 -46.01
N PRO A 30 12.20 -9.64 -46.81
CA PRO A 30 12.30 -8.29 -47.39
C PRO A 30 12.49 -7.20 -46.33
N ALA A 31 13.25 -6.15 -46.67
CA ALA A 31 13.59 -5.06 -45.75
C ALA A 31 12.37 -4.42 -45.08
N THR A 32 11.28 -4.22 -45.84
CA THR A 32 10.02 -3.66 -45.32
C THR A 32 9.43 -4.50 -44.18
N VAL A 33 9.47 -5.83 -44.30
CA VAL A 33 8.91 -6.75 -43.31
C VAL A 33 9.74 -6.73 -42.02
N ARG A 34 11.07 -6.61 -42.12
CA ARG A 34 11.95 -6.52 -40.95
C ARG A 34 11.67 -5.29 -40.12
N VAL A 35 11.58 -4.12 -40.78
CA VAL A 35 11.27 -2.85 -40.10
C VAL A 35 9.93 -2.92 -39.37
N VAL A 36 8.92 -3.54 -39.97
CA VAL A 36 7.61 -3.75 -39.32
C VAL A 36 7.75 -4.67 -38.10
N GLN A 37 8.46 -5.79 -38.24
CA GLN A 37 8.67 -6.73 -37.13
C GLN A 37 9.45 -6.11 -35.97
N GLU A 38 10.49 -5.32 -36.24
CA GLU A 38 11.26 -4.58 -35.22
C GLU A 38 10.38 -3.58 -34.47
N ARG A 39 9.60 -2.77 -35.19
CA ARG A 39 8.63 -1.84 -34.57
C ARG A 39 7.61 -2.58 -33.70
N MET A 40 7.07 -3.70 -34.19
CA MET A 40 6.12 -4.51 -33.41
C MET A 40 6.76 -5.10 -32.15
N LEU A 41 8.00 -5.54 -32.26
CA LEU A 41 8.77 -6.07 -31.15
C LEU A 41 9.00 -5.00 -30.07
N ASP A 42 9.32 -3.77 -30.48
CA ASP A 42 9.51 -2.66 -29.54
C ASP A 42 8.21 -2.26 -28.84
N VAL A 43 7.10 -2.17 -29.57
CA VAL A 43 5.76 -1.97 -28.97
C VAL A 43 5.44 -3.09 -27.96
N LEU A 44 5.74 -4.35 -28.30
CA LEU A 44 5.51 -5.48 -27.39
C LEU A 44 6.40 -5.41 -26.15
N LYS A 45 7.66 -4.98 -26.26
CA LYS A 45 8.53 -4.77 -25.09
C LYS A 45 7.97 -3.69 -24.17
N GLU A 46 7.49 -2.58 -24.70
CA GLU A 46 6.90 -1.49 -23.92
C GLU A 46 5.65 -1.96 -23.18
N THR A 47 4.72 -2.61 -23.89
CA THR A 47 3.50 -3.15 -23.27
C THR A 47 3.78 -4.19 -22.17
N ILE A 48 4.85 -5.01 -22.31
CA ILE A 48 5.28 -5.94 -21.26
C ILE A 48 5.79 -5.17 -20.03
N LYS A 49 6.58 -4.11 -20.23
CA LYS A 49 7.08 -3.26 -19.13
C LYS A 49 5.92 -2.57 -18.41
N ASP A 50 4.93 -2.07 -19.14
CA ASP A 50 3.73 -1.43 -18.58
C ASP A 50 2.93 -2.39 -17.72
N LYS A 51 2.61 -3.57 -18.24
CA LYS A 51 1.92 -4.61 -17.47
C LYS A 51 2.72 -5.02 -16.23
N ALA A 52 4.05 -5.12 -16.33
CA ALA A 52 4.89 -5.42 -15.19
C ALA A 52 4.85 -4.31 -14.12
N ARG A 53 4.78 -3.03 -14.52
CA ARG A 53 4.59 -1.90 -13.60
C ARG A 53 3.23 -1.95 -12.92
N GLU A 54 2.15 -2.16 -13.68
CA GLU A 54 0.80 -2.32 -13.13
C GLU A 54 0.69 -3.49 -12.16
N ASP A 55 1.29 -4.63 -12.49
CA ASP A 55 1.25 -5.82 -11.62
C ASP A 55 1.99 -5.57 -10.30
N LYS A 56 3.10 -4.82 -10.34
CA LYS A 56 3.79 -4.36 -9.13
C LYS A 56 2.90 -3.43 -8.30
N GLN A 57 2.26 -2.45 -8.92
CA GLN A 57 1.33 -1.53 -8.26
C GLN A 57 0.15 -2.29 -7.62
N LYS A 58 -0.50 -3.19 -8.37
CA LYS A 58 -1.59 -4.05 -7.88
C LYS A 58 -1.15 -4.90 -6.69
N LYS A 59 0.08 -5.44 -6.69
CA LYS A 59 0.62 -6.20 -5.55
C LYS A 59 0.84 -5.34 -4.31
N ILE A 60 1.42 -4.14 -4.48
CA ILE A 60 1.63 -3.18 -3.38
C ILE A 60 0.28 -2.71 -2.81
N GLU A 61 -0.67 -2.40 -3.69
CA GLU A 61 -2.01 -1.98 -3.33
C GLU A 61 -2.74 -3.08 -2.55
N LYS A 62 -2.72 -4.34 -3.02
CA LYS A 62 -3.31 -5.48 -2.30
C LYS A 62 -2.74 -5.66 -0.89
N ARG A 63 -1.43 -5.54 -0.72
CA ARG A 63 -0.76 -5.65 0.60
C ARG A 63 -1.12 -4.48 1.52
N SER A 64 -1.16 -3.27 0.98
CA SER A 64 -1.41 -2.05 1.76
C SER A 64 -2.89 -1.80 2.07
N LYS A 65 -3.84 -2.30 1.25
CA LYS A 65 -5.30 -2.12 1.44
C LYS A 65 -5.75 -2.46 2.86
N LYS A 66 -5.32 -3.61 3.40
CA LYS A 66 -5.72 -4.06 4.73
C LYS A 66 -5.14 -3.16 5.83
N VAL A 67 -3.89 -2.74 5.71
CA VAL A 67 -3.24 -1.83 6.66
C VAL A 67 -3.92 -0.45 6.64
N LYS A 68 -4.13 0.13 5.45
CA LYS A 68 -4.85 1.39 5.27
C LYS A 68 -6.27 1.33 5.86
N PHE A 69 -6.98 0.21 5.73
CA PHE A 69 -8.31 0.03 6.32
C PHE A 69 -8.28 0.09 7.86
N PHE A 70 -7.33 -0.60 8.50
CA PHE A 70 -7.21 -0.55 9.96
C PHE A 70 -6.87 0.85 10.45
N GLU A 71 -6.04 1.59 9.73
CA GLU A 71 -5.73 2.97 10.08
C GLU A 71 -6.91 3.91 9.93
N LYS A 72 -7.65 3.82 8.80
CA LYS A 72 -8.92 4.54 8.65
C LYS A 72 -9.86 4.24 9.81
N LYS A 73 -9.94 2.98 10.27
CA LYS A 73 -10.76 2.59 11.43
C LYS A 73 -10.26 3.18 12.74
N LYS A 74 -8.95 3.20 12.99
CA LYS A 74 -8.34 3.85 14.16
C LYS A 74 -8.62 5.36 14.17
N ILE A 75 -8.37 6.05 13.05
CA ILE A 75 -8.59 7.49 12.89
C ILE A 75 -10.07 7.82 13.10
N PHE A 76 -10.99 7.05 12.50
CA PHE A 76 -12.43 7.25 12.66
C PHE A 76 -12.92 7.06 14.10
N ARG A 77 -12.38 6.10 14.83
CA ARG A 77 -12.70 5.91 16.26
C ARG A 77 -12.26 7.13 17.08
N LYS A 78 -11.04 7.62 16.86
CA LYS A 78 -10.54 8.83 17.52
C LYS A 78 -11.37 10.07 17.16
N TYR A 79 -11.72 10.23 15.88
CA TYR A 79 -12.58 11.32 15.41
C TYR A 79 -13.92 11.33 16.15
N LYS A 80 -14.54 10.15 16.29
CA LYS A 80 -15.80 10.02 17.04
C LYS A 80 -15.66 10.33 18.52
N SER A 81 -14.55 9.94 19.15
CA SER A 81 -14.27 10.25 20.56
C SER A 81 -14.17 11.76 20.75
N PHE A 82 -13.30 12.42 19.98
CA PHE A 82 -13.09 13.86 20.10
C PHE A 82 -14.32 14.69 19.74
N MET A 83 -15.12 14.25 18.76
CA MET A 83 -16.40 14.90 18.46
C MET A 83 -17.41 14.79 19.62
N LYS A 84 -17.40 13.69 20.38
CA LYS A 84 -18.26 13.55 21.57
C LYS A 84 -17.75 14.40 22.71
N GLU A 85 -16.46 14.30 23.02
CA GLU A 85 -15.79 15.12 24.05
C GLU A 85 -16.01 16.62 23.78
N LEU A 86 -15.96 17.06 22.52
CA LEU A 86 -16.21 18.45 22.13
C LEU A 86 -17.66 18.91 22.39
N ASN A 87 -18.62 18.00 22.37
CA ASN A 87 -20.02 18.32 22.68
C ASN A 87 -20.31 18.30 24.19
N GLU A 88 -19.59 17.48 24.95
CA GLU A 88 -19.76 17.33 26.40
C GLU A 88 -18.97 18.37 27.20
N THR A 89 -17.90 18.94 26.61
CA THR A 89 -17.03 19.89 27.31
C THR A 89 -17.46 21.34 27.08
N GLU A 90 -17.71 22.06 28.18
CA GLU A 90 -18.07 23.48 28.19
C GLU A 90 -16.85 24.40 28.37
N ASP A 91 -15.75 23.88 28.91
CA ASP A 91 -14.50 24.61 29.14
C ASP A 91 -13.81 25.05 27.83
N SER A 92 -13.46 26.34 27.73
CA SER A 92 -12.89 26.93 26.51
C SER A 92 -11.48 26.39 26.19
N GLU A 93 -10.63 26.17 27.18
CA GLU A 93 -9.24 25.73 26.97
C GLU A 93 -9.16 24.28 26.47
N THR A 94 -9.91 23.39 27.09
CA THR A 94 -10.01 21.97 26.70
C THR A 94 -10.65 21.86 25.32
N ARG A 95 -11.68 22.67 25.02
CA ARG A 95 -12.29 22.78 23.68
C ARG A 95 -11.26 23.16 22.62
N ASN A 96 -10.41 24.16 22.87
CA ASN A 96 -9.35 24.54 21.94
C ASN A 96 -8.31 23.42 21.73
N SER A 97 -7.97 22.68 22.79
CA SER A 97 -7.08 21.51 22.67
C SER A 97 -7.70 20.38 21.82
N LEU A 98 -9.01 20.16 21.94
CA LEU A 98 -9.75 19.16 21.16
C LEU A 98 -9.87 19.55 19.68
N LEU A 99 -10.06 20.84 19.38
CA LEU A 99 -10.07 21.33 18.00
C LEU A 99 -8.73 21.09 17.29
N LYS A 100 -7.60 21.35 17.97
CA LYS A 100 -6.26 21.03 17.43
C LYS A 100 -6.10 19.54 17.13
N LYS A 101 -6.49 18.67 18.07
CA LYS A 101 -6.48 17.22 17.86
C LYS A 101 -7.39 16.78 16.70
N LEU A 102 -8.51 17.48 16.49
CA LEU A 102 -9.41 17.21 15.37
C LEU A 102 -8.77 17.56 14.02
N GLU A 103 -8.03 18.68 13.95
CA GLU A 103 -7.25 19.06 12.78
C GLU A 103 -6.16 18.05 12.45
N GLU A 104 -5.41 17.59 13.46
CA GLU A 104 -4.42 16.51 13.31
C GLU A 104 -5.05 15.25 12.73
N ILE A 105 -6.23 14.86 13.21
CA ILE A 105 -6.98 13.72 12.69
C ILE A 105 -7.38 13.91 11.23
N LYS A 106 -7.79 15.12 10.83
CA LYS A 106 -8.10 15.43 9.42
C LYS A 106 -6.86 15.27 8.54
N GLN A 107 -5.71 15.77 9.00
CA GLN A 107 -4.44 15.61 8.29
C GLN A 107 -4.02 14.13 8.18
N GLN A 108 -4.16 13.37 9.27
CA GLN A 108 -3.91 11.92 9.27
C GLN A 108 -4.83 11.19 8.29
N TRP A 109 -6.12 11.56 8.23
CA TRP A 109 -7.06 10.98 7.27
C TRP A 109 -6.66 11.27 5.82
N ASN A 110 -6.29 12.51 5.52
CA ASN A 110 -5.80 12.93 4.21
C ASN A 110 -4.52 12.17 3.83
N TYR A 111 -3.62 11.92 4.79
CA TYR A 111 -2.44 11.08 4.57
C TYR A 111 -2.81 9.66 4.12
N VAL A 112 -3.73 8.97 4.82
CA VAL A 112 -4.12 7.60 4.43
C VAL A 112 -4.82 7.57 3.07
N HIS A 113 -5.57 8.62 2.75
CA HIS A 113 -6.31 8.74 1.48
C HIS A 113 -5.39 8.98 0.30
N HIS A 114 -4.51 9.97 0.38
CA HIS A 114 -3.68 10.45 -0.73
C HIS A 114 -2.27 9.84 -0.76
N PHE A 115 -2.04 8.76 -0.01
CA PHE A 115 -0.75 8.09 0.00
C PHE A 115 -0.42 7.48 -1.38
N PRO A 116 0.79 7.72 -1.93
CA PRO A 116 1.19 7.25 -3.26
C PRO A 116 1.15 5.73 -3.41
N GLU A 117 0.48 5.24 -4.45
CA GLU A 117 0.23 3.80 -4.67
C GLU A 117 1.46 3.00 -5.11
N ASN A 118 2.45 3.68 -5.69
CA ASN A 118 3.67 3.06 -6.21
C ASN A 118 4.69 2.71 -5.11
N THR A 119 4.42 3.08 -3.86
CA THR A 119 5.36 2.92 -2.74
C THR A 119 4.74 2.09 -1.63
N LYS A 120 5.59 1.42 -0.85
CA LYS A 120 5.15 0.66 0.32
C LYS A 120 4.56 1.64 1.35
N TYR A 121 3.35 1.33 1.80
CA TYR A 121 2.65 2.12 2.81
C TYR A 121 3.42 2.18 4.13
N ILE A 122 3.57 3.38 4.70
CA ILE A 122 4.18 3.60 6.01
C ILE A 122 3.08 3.89 7.04
N SER A 123 3.01 3.05 8.06
CA SER A 123 1.94 3.06 9.06
C SER A 123 2.03 4.24 10.01
N LEU A 124 0.90 4.93 10.28
CA LEU A 124 0.82 5.97 11.30
C LEU A 124 0.81 5.40 12.73
N PHE A 125 0.29 4.19 12.90
CA PHE A 125 0.07 3.58 14.21
C PHE A 125 0.61 2.14 14.23
N PRO A 126 1.94 1.95 14.19
CA PRO A 126 2.53 0.62 14.27
C PRO A 126 2.25 -0.02 15.64
N LEU A 127 2.30 -1.36 15.69
CA LEU A 127 2.18 -2.10 16.95
C LEU A 127 3.49 -2.11 17.73
N THR A 128 4.63 -2.13 17.05
CA THR A 128 5.96 -1.99 17.63
C THR A 128 6.46 -0.55 17.43
N SER A 129 7.17 0.01 18.41
CA SER A 129 7.82 1.31 18.27
C SER A 129 8.76 1.29 17.06
N HIS A 130 8.77 2.37 16.27
CA HIS A 130 9.61 2.47 15.08
C HIS A 130 11.08 2.41 15.48
N THR A 131 11.74 1.27 15.28
CA THR A 131 13.19 1.12 15.53
C THR A 131 14.03 1.90 14.51
N ASN A 132 13.44 2.28 13.37
CA ASN A 132 14.15 2.88 12.24
C ASN A 132 13.76 4.35 12.04
N ALA A 133 14.66 5.27 12.39
CA ALA A 133 14.47 6.71 12.23
C ALA A 133 14.23 7.15 10.77
N GLU A 134 14.81 6.44 9.80
CA GLU A 134 14.63 6.74 8.37
C GLU A 134 13.18 6.58 7.89
N ILE A 135 12.46 5.60 8.44
CA ILE A 135 11.06 5.34 8.06
C ILE A 135 10.19 6.50 8.54
N VAL A 136 10.44 6.99 9.75
CA VAL A 136 9.75 8.16 10.33
C VAL A 136 10.05 9.41 9.50
N ALA A 137 11.31 9.64 9.13
CA ALA A 137 11.69 10.76 8.28
C ALA A 137 11.00 10.71 6.89
N LYS A 138 10.87 9.51 6.29
CA LYS A 138 10.12 9.33 5.03
C LYS A 138 8.63 9.62 5.22
N GLN A 139 8.04 9.17 6.31
CA GLN A 139 6.64 9.42 6.64
C GLN A 139 6.34 10.92 6.79
N GLU A 140 7.15 11.64 7.55
CA GLU A 140 6.99 13.09 7.74
C GLU A 140 7.14 13.87 6.44
N LYS A 141 8.10 13.48 5.57
CA LYS A 141 8.25 14.08 4.24
C LYS A 141 6.97 13.92 3.41
N ILE A 142 6.38 12.74 3.40
CA ILE A 142 5.14 12.47 2.66
C ILE A 142 3.97 13.27 3.25
N GLN A 143 3.83 13.31 4.58
CA GLN A 143 2.80 14.13 5.23
C GLN A 143 2.91 15.61 4.84
N LYS A 144 4.12 16.18 4.84
CA LYS A 144 4.37 17.57 4.43
C LYS A 144 4.01 17.80 2.97
N ILE A 145 4.34 16.88 2.07
CA ILE A 145 3.98 16.97 0.65
C ILE A 145 2.46 16.94 0.48
N ILE A 146 1.77 16.00 1.14
CA ILE A 146 0.31 15.89 1.06
C ILE A 146 -0.36 17.15 1.63
N ALA A 147 0.09 17.64 2.78
CA ALA A 147 -0.44 18.86 3.39
C ALA A 147 -0.29 20.07 2.45
N LYS A 148 0.87 20.22 1.79
CA LYS A 148 1.09 21.27 0.79
C LYS A 148 0.16 21.12 -0.42
N LYS A 149 -0.01 19.90 -0.95
CA LYS A 149 -0.87 19.64 -2.11
C LYS A 149 -2.35 19.84 -1.82
N VAL A 150 -2.79 19.45 -0.63
CA VAL A 150 -4.15 19.71 -0.14
C VAL A 150 -4.37 21.21 0.03
N ALA A 151 -3.44 21.92 0.67
CA ALA A 151 -3.51 23.38 0.81
C ALA A 151 -3.48 24.11 -0.54
N GLY A 152 -2.75 23.57 -1.53
CA GLY A 152 -2.72 24.06 -2.90
C GLY A 152 -3.95 23.70 -3.74
N GLY A 153 -4.90 22.92 -3.21
CA GLY A 153 -6.10 22.50 -3.94
C GLY A 153 -5.88 21.43 -5.01
N GLU A 154 -4.66 20.89 -5.15
CA GLU A 154 -4.36 19.78 -6.08
C GLU A 154 -5.02 18.48 -5.63
N PHE A 155 -5.18 18.30 -4.32
CA PHE A 155 -5.83 17.14 -3.73
C PHE A 155 -7.12 17.54 -3.01
N GLU A 156 -8.18 16.77 -3.25
CA GLU A 156 -9.45 16.95 -2.57
C GLU A 156 -9.32 16.74 -1.06
N ASP A 157 -9.97 17.59 -0.27
CA ASP A 157 -10.03 17.42 1.17
C ASP A 157 -10.90 16.22 1.56
N ALA A 158 -10.25 15.07 1.74
CA ALA A 158 -10.90 13.82 2.10
C ALA A 158 -11.47 13.84 3.52
N SER A 159 -11.16 14.85 4.33
CA SER A 159 -11.69 15.06 5.70
C SER A 159 -13.22 14.97 5.76
N SER A 160 -13.91 15.49 4.75
CA SER A 160 -15.36 15.43 4.63
C SER A 160 -15.90 14.00 4.49
N THR A 161 -15.08 13.01 4.13
CA THR A 161 -15.53 11.62 3.94
C THR A 161 -15.46 10.79 5.21
N ILE A 162 -14.86 11.31 6.30
CA ILE A 162 -14.67 10.59 7.57
C ILE A 162 -16.01 10.03 8.09
N TRP A 163 -17.09 10.83 8.08
CA TRP A 163 -18.41 10.41 8.57
C TRP A 163 -19.08 9.33 7.72
N LYS A 164 -18.71 9.18 6.45
CA LYS A 164 -19.29 8.19 5.52
C LYS A 164 -18.86 6.77 5.88
N MET A 165 -17.70 6.58 6.51
CA MET A 165 -17.12 5.26 6.78
C MET A 165 -18.01 4.39 7.68
N GLY A 166 -18.75 5.00 8.62
CA GLY A 166 -19.69 4.28 9.50
C GLY A 166 -21.08 4.04 8.92
N LYS A 167 -21.42 4.62 7.75
CA LYS A 167 -22.76 4.55 7.16
C LYS A 167 -22.91 3.41 6.14
N ALA A 168 -21.80 2.91 5.57
CA ALA A 168 -21.83 1.85 4.55
C ALA A 168 -22.40 0.51 5.06
N SER A 169 -22.15 0.15 6.33
CA SER A 169 -22.67 -1.10 6.92
C SER A 169 -24.17 -1.11 7.17
N ARG A 170 -24.85 0.05 7.09
CA ARG A 170 -26.30 0.17 7.32
C ARG A 170 -27.13 0.02 6.04
N LYS A 171 -26.50 0.00 4.86
CA LYS A 171 -27.21 -0.17 3.58
C LYS A 171 -27.45 -1.65 3.28
N VAL A 172 -28.64 -2.07 3.71
CA VAL A 172 -29.56 -3.04 3.08
C VAL A 172 -29.05 -4.49 3.01
N LYS A 173 -29.65 -5.36 3.83
CA LYS A 173 -29.87 -6.77 3.48
C LYS A 173 -30.60 -6.74 2.13
N LYS A 174 -29.86 -6.76 1.00
CA LYS A 174 -30.50 -7.00 -0.29
C LYS A 174 -30.95 -8.44 -0.23
N GLU A 175 -32.25 -8.64 -0.03
CA GLU A 175 -32.87 -9.93 -0.20
C GLU A 175 -32.39 -10.48 -1.54
N LYS A 176 -31.80 -11.68 -1.51
CA LYS A 176 -31.39 -12.34 -2.76
C LYS A 176 -32.65 -12.43 -3.61
N PRO A 177 -32.66 -11.92 -4.86
CA PRO A 177 -33.81 -12.10 -5.71
C PRO A 177 -34.05 -13.60 -5.85
N LYS A 178 -35.22 -14.06 -5.38
CA LYS A 178 -35.68 -15.43 -5.56
C LYS A 178 -35.82 -15.63 -7.07
N LEU A 179 -34.89 -16.36 -7.67
CA LEU A 179 -35.02 -16.88 -9.03
C LEU A 179 -36.23 -17.82 -8.99
N VAL A 180 -37.39 -17.32 -9.41
CA VAL A 180 -38.56 -18.17 -9.68
C VAL A 180 -38.28 -18.81 -11.03
N LEU A 181 -37.71 -20.02 -10.99
CA LEU A 181 -37.83 -20.96 -12.09
C LEU A 181 -39.27 -21.47 -12.08
N SER A 182 -40.05 -21.05 -13.07
CA SER A 182 -41.33 -21.66 -13.39
C SER A 182 -41.03 -22.96 -14.14
N ASP A 183 -41.10 -24.09 -13.45
CA ASP A 183 -41.05 -25.42 -14.05
C ASP A 183 -42.50 -25.86 -14.33
N GLU A 184 -42.85 -25.95 -15.62
CA GLU A 184 -43.92 -26.84 -16.08
C GLU A 184 -43.30 -28.24 -16.22
N GLU A 185 -43.90 -29.17 -15.46
CA GLU A 185 -43.84 -30.64 -15.46
C GLU A 185 -42.69 -31.40 -16.17
N SER A 186 -41.96 -32.20 -15.40
CA SER A 186 -42.20 -33.66 -15.31
C SER A 186 -41.05 -34.39 -14.63
N GLY A 187 -41.36 -35.34 -13.73
CA GLY A 187 -40.39 -36.34 -13.27
C GLY A 187 -40.38 -36.61 -11.76
N ARG A 188 -41.25 -37.53 -11.37
CA ARG A 188 -41.38 -38.16 -10.04
C ARG A 188 -40.11 -38.94 -9.65
N PHE A 189 -39.57 -38.71 -8.44
CA PHE A 189 -38.81 -39.72 -7.69
C PHE A 189 -38.93 -39.46 -6.18
N ASP A 190 -39.72 -40.30 -5.51
CA ASP A 190 -39.84 -40.34 -4.05
C ASP A 190 -38.62 -41.04 -3.43
N SER A 191 -38.04 -40.46 -2.38
CA SER A 191 -37.30 -41.20 -1.34
C SER A 191 -37.23 -40.39 -0.04
N LYS A 192 -37.85 -40.96 1.00
CA LYS A 192 -37.95 -40.51 2.40
C LYS A 192 -36.58 -40.26 3.05
N GLY A 193 -36.56 -39.33 4.01
CA GLY A 193 -35.49 -39.16 5.00
C GLY A 193 -35.80 -37.98 5.91
N ASP A 194 -36.37 -38.28 7.08
CA ASP A 194 -36.88 -37.36 8.09
C ASP A 194 -35.79 -36.44 8.68
N VAL A 195 -36.10 -35.15 8.86
CA VAL A 195 -35.33 -34.22 9.71
C VAL A 195 -36.25 -33.72 10.81
N GLU A 196 -36.03 -34.26 12.00
CA GLU A 196 -36.68 -33.84 13.23
C GLU A 196 -36.31 -32.39 13.57
N ASN A 197 -37.33 -31.55 13.72
CA ASN A 197 -37.23 -30.21 14.26
C ASN A 197 -37.20 -30.29 15.80
N ASN A 198 -36.02 -30.25 16.41
CA ASN A 198 -35.92 -30.06 17.86
C ASN A 198 -35.97 -28.56 18.19
N THR A 199 -37.18 -28.04 18.38
CA THR A 199 -37.43 -26.78 19.09
C THR A 199 -37.62 -27.12 20.56
N GLU A 200 -36.55 -27.00 21.36
CA GLU A 200 -36.66 -27.18 22.81
C GLU A 200 -37.29 -25.93 23.45
N PHE A 201 -38.46 -26.14 24.02
CA PHE A 201 -39.24 -25.19 24.82
C PHE A 201 -38.86 -25.40 26.29
N PHE A 202 -38.16 -24.44 26.90
CA PHE A 202 -37.84 -24.51 28.33
C PHE A 202 -39.07 -24.13 29.18
N PRO A 203 -39.40 -24.89 30.23
CA PRO A 203 -40.65 -24.76 30.99
C PRO A 203 -40.58 -23.68 32.07
N ASP A 204 -40.07 -22.49 31.75
CA ASP A 204 -39.99 -21.35 32.68
C ASP A 204 -40.10 -20.01 31.92
N GLY A 205 -41.21 -19.81 31.20
CA GLY A 205 -41.85 -18.52 30.85
C GLY A 205 -41.04 -17.23 30.59
N ARG A 206 -39.74 -17.27 30.24
CA ARG A 206 -38.91 -16.07 30.02
C ARG A 206 -38.57 -15.90 28.55
N VAL A 207 -39.11 -14.83 27.97
CA VAL A 207 -38.79 -14.35 26.62
C VAL A 207 -37.45 -13.61 26.68
N PHE A 208 -36.38 -14.19 26.14
CA PHE A 208 -35.11 -13.49 25.98
C PHE A 208 -35.14 -12.62 24.72
N THR A 209 -35.58 -11.36 24.87
CA THR A 209 -35.47 -10.36 23.82
C THR A 209 -34.00 -9.96 23.65
N LYS A 210 -33.38 -10.31 22.52
CA LYS A 210 -32.05 -9.81 22.15
C LYS A 210 -32.14 -8.36 21.69
N THR A 211 -32.32 -7.47 22.64
CA THR A 211 -31.93 -6.05 22.55
C THR A 211 -30.88 -5.80 23.61
N VAL A 212 -29.74 -5.23 23.16
CA VAL A 212 -28.60 -4.69 23.92
C VAL A 212 -27.89 -5.63 24.91
N PHE A 213 -26.63 -5.96 24.62
CA PHE A 213 -25.54 -5.59 25.53
C PHE A 213 -24.19 -5.56 24.80
N ASN A 214 -23.59 -4.37 24.82
CA ASN A 214 -22.17 -4.13 24.65
C ASN A 214 -21.47 -4.72 25.89
N ASP A 215 -20.18 -5.00 25.76
CA ASP A 215 -19.23 -5.30 26.85
C ASP A 215 -19.25 -6.73 27.42
N PHE A 216 -18.28 -7.53 26.95
CA PHE A 216 -17.56 -8.44 27.82
C PHE A 216 -16.05 -8.38 27.53
N TYR A 217 -15.32 -8.21 28.62
CA TYR A 217 -13.89 -7.99 28.87
C TYR A 217 -12.99 -9.11 28.31
N CYS A 218 -11.72 -8.86 27.94
CA CYS A 218 -10.52 -8.72 28.79
C CYS A 218 -10.09 -10.02 29.51
N LEU A 219 -8.79 -10.33 29.37
CA LEU A 219 -7.92 -10.99 30.35
C LEU A 219 -8.34 -12.38 30.88
N SER A 220 -8.11 -13.42 30.09
CA SER A 220 -7.56 -14.71 30.57
C SER A 220 -7.33 -15.66 29.39
N CYS A 221 -6.15 -15.63 28.79
CA CYS A 221 -5.58 -16.79 28.09
C CYS A 221 -4.07 -16.75 28.30
N LEU A 222 -3.68 -17.18 29.50
CA LEU A 222 -2.40 -17.78 29.79
C LEU A 222 -2.41 -19.17 29.13
N ILE A 223 -1.77 -19.32 27.96
CA ILE A 223 -1.47 -20.62 27.36
C ILE A 223 -0.05 -20.54 26.76
N GLU A 224 0.84 -21.23 27.47
CA GLU A 224 1.92 -22.10 26.99
C GLU A 224 2.85 -21.60 25.88
N SER A 225 4.12 -21.46 26.28
CA SER A 225 5.31 -21.71 25.50
C SER A 225 5.14 -22.90 24.54
N GLY A 226 5.08 -22.59 23.25
CA GLY A 226 5.18 -23.53 22.15
C GLY A 226 5.84 -22.82 20.97
N ASP A 227 6.98 -23.35 20.54
CA ASP A 227 7.87 -22.86 19.51
C ASP A 227 7.14 -22.39 18.24
N GLN A 228 7.17 -21.08 17.98
CA GLN A 228 7.03 -20.54 16.64
C GLN A 228 8.39 -20.05 16.18
N GLU A 229 8.98 -20.79 15.25
CA GLU A 229 10.20 -20.39 14.57
C GLU A 229 10.06 -18.94 14.03
N PRO A 230 11.07 -18.08 14.25
CA PRO A 230 11.07 -16.75 13.69
C PRO A 230 11.11 -16.82 12.16
N PRO A 231 10.41 -15.91 11.45
CA PRO A 231 10.46 -15.88 9.99
C PRO A 231 11.91 -15.66 9.52
N PRO A 232 12.33 -16.33 8.42
CA PRO A 232 13.71 -16.29 7.97
C PRO A 232 14.13 -14.85 7.67
N ILE A 233 15.20 -14.42 8.35
CA ILE A 233 15.94 -13.20 8.06
C ILE A 233 16.53 -13.39 6.66
N LEU A 234 15.95 -12.74 5.66
CA LEU A 234 16.55 -12.63 4.34
C LEU A 234 17.56 -11.48 4.39
N ASP A 235 18.80 -11.83 4.09
CA ASP A 235 19.97 -10.95 4.05
C ASP A 235 19.72 -9.64 3.28
N PRO A 236 20.24 -8.49 3.76
CA PRO A 236 20.30 -7.26 3.00
C PRO A 236 21.45 -7.35 2.00
N ARG A 237 21.27 -8.13 0.92
CA ARG A 237 22.15 -8.10 -0.24
C ARG A 237 21.31 -8.16 -1.50
N GLU A 238 21.11 -6.98 -2.07
CA GLU A 238 21.02 -6.64 -3.51
C GLU A 238 20.07 -5.44 -3.71
N ASP A 239 20.48 -4.27 -3.22
CA ASP A 239 19.97 -2.96 -3.66
C ASP A 239 21.14 -2.04 -4.05
N ASP A 240 22.24 -2.61 -4.56
CA ASP A 240 23.38 -1.87 -5.14
C ASP A 240 23.57 -2.25 -6.61
N PHE A 241 22.62 -1.88 -7.49
CA PHE A 241 22.93 -1.74 -8.93
C PHE A 241 21.93 -0.83 -9.67
N PHE A 242 21.76 0.40 -9.17
CA PHE A 242 21.35 1.51 -10.04
C PHE A 242 22.59 2.35 -10.34
N MET A 243 23.44 1.84 -11.24
CA MET A 243 24.50 2.62 -11.86
C MET A 243 23.82 3.65 -12.77
N ASP A 244 23.71 4.87 -12.26
CA ASP A 244 23.50 6.08 -13.07
C ASP A 244 24.59 6.13 -14.13
N SER A 245 24.24 5.73 -15.36
CA SER A 245 25.00 6.09 -16.54
C SER A 245 24.77 7.57 -16.80
N SER A 246 25.45 8.43 -16.02
CA SER A 246 25.63 9.82 -16.35
C SER A 246 26.50 9.93 -17.62
N PRO A 247 26.08 10.67 -18.65
CA PRO A 247 26.89 10.85 -19.85
C PRO A 247 28.10 11.74 -19.53
N SER A 248 29.28 11.25 -19.91
CA SER A 248 30.59 11.88 -19.77
C SER A 248 30.62 13.30 -20.36
N PRO A 249 31.20 14.31 -19.67
CA PRO A 249 31.44 15.61 -20.27
C PRO A 249 32.65 15.53 -21.20
N VAL A 250 32.47 16.10 -22.39
CA VAL A 250 33.47 16.31 -23.44
C VAL A 250 34.63 17.14 -22.86
N LYS A 251 35.87 16.71 -23.11
CA LYS A 251 37.09 17.41 -22.69
C LYS A 251 37.27 18.64 -23.60
N GLU A 252 37.05 19.83 -23.06
CA GLU A 252 37.57 21.07 -23.65
C GLU A 252 38.94 21.39 -23.03
N ASP A 253 39.92 21.58 -23.90
CA ASP A 253 41.32 21.89 -23.56
C ASP A 253 41.46 23.31 -23.01
N VAL A 254 41.68 23.45 -21.70
CA VAL A 254 42.08 24.72 -21.08
C VAL A 254 43.56 24.69 -20.67
N LYS A 255 44.31 25.50 -21.41
CA LYS A 255 45.74 25.82 -21.35
C LYS A 255 46.21 26.22 -19.94
N LYS A 256 47.20 25.46 -19.41
CA LYS A 256 47.93 25.75 -18.17
C LYS A 256 48.54 27.16 -18.16
N GLN A 257 48.19 27.98 -17.17
CA GLN A 257 49.05 29.08 -16.71
C GLN A 257 49.68 28.75 -15.36
N LYS A 258 51.01 28.78 -15.36
CA LYS A 258 51.93 28.46 -14.27
C LYS A 258 52.01 29.67 -13.32
N LYS A 259 51.44 29.60 -12.12
CA LYS A 259 51.69 30.58 -11.04
C LYS A 259 52.60 29.96 -9.97
N THR A 260 53.75 30.60 -9.80
CA THR A 260 54.81 30.30 -8.83
C THR A 260 54.36 30.65 -7.41
N SER A 261 54.34 29.67 -6.51
CA SER A 261 54.19 29.87 -5.07
C SER A 261 55.58 29.97 -4.42
N LYS A 262 55.95 31.17 -3.95
CA LYS A 262 57.10 31.41 -3.08
C LYS A 262 56.70 31.13 -1.63
N ARG A 263 57.42 30.21 -0.96
CA ARG A 263 57.30 29.89 0.47
C ARG A 263 57.56 31.12 1.37
N PRO A 264 56.84 31.31 2.49
CA PRO A 264 57.24 32.25 3.54
C PRO A 264 58.31 31.65 4.46
N LYS A 265 59.19 32.53 4.98
CA LYS A 265 60.36 32.21 5.80
C LYS A 265 59.97 31.89 7.26
N ARG A 266 60.64 30.88 7.81
CA ARG A 266 60.63 30.45 9.22
C ARG A 266 61.34 31.50 10.09
N SER A 267 60.62 32.22 10.93
CA SER A 267 61.20 33.05 11.99
C SER A 267 61.66 32.18 13.14
N GLN A 268 62.89 32.39 13.59
CA GLN A 268 63.42 31.75 14.79
C GLN A 268 63.02 32.59 16.01
N PHE A 269 62.31 31.95 16.94
CA PHE A 269 62.09 32.47 18.28
C PHE A 269 63.38 32.24 19.09
N LYS A 270 64.06 33.32 19.45
CA LYS A 270 65.22 33.31 20.35
C LYS A 270 64.70 33.43 21.78
N VAL A 271 64.99 32.39 22.56
CA VAL A 271 64.77 32.32 24.00
C VAL A 271 65.71 33.30 24.69
N GLU A 272 65.18 34.18 25.54
CA GLU A 272 66.00 34.90 26.51
C GLU A 272 65.33 34.90 27.88
N LYS A 273 66.09 34.38 28.84
CA LYS A 273 65.75 34.25 30.26
C LYS A 273 66.00 35.58 30.97
N LYS A 274 65.01 36.07 31.72
CA LYS A 274 65.08 36.35 33.16
C LYS A 274 63.73 36.83 33.66
#